data_AF-A0A2K0TU98-F1
#
_entry.id   AF-A0A2K0TU98-F1
#
_cell.length_a   1.000
_cell.length_b   1.000
_cell.length_c   1.000
_cell.angle_alpha   90.00
_cell.angle_beta   90.00
_cell.angle_gamma   90.00
#
_symmetry.space_group_name_H-M   'P 1'
#
loop_
_entity.id
_entity.type
_entity.pdbx_description
1 polymer ?
#
loop_
_entity_poly.entity_id
_entity_poly.type
_entity_poly.pdbx_seq_one_letter_code
_entity_poly.pdbx_strand_id
1 'polypeptide(L)'
;MSTYQQTIEKEEAEKREMEGSISSLAAQRDSHIAARDSLKAQIAETQAEIDSRLAAQRAYTKQKEAQLRYNVPELDFWITNLCLRIEGAGKDDRLKFVYTHIDEKNWEREAWFELVTSSRDYDVKHCRPKLERESVERVLDKVNESRELVVLLKGMRELFVEAVKS
;
A
#
# COMPACT_ATOMS: atom_id res chain seq x y z
N MET A 1 -70.95 34.82 46.35
CA MET A 1 -70.57 34.53 44.94
C MET A 1 -69.06 34.56 44.69
N SER A 2 -68.19 34.77 45.68
CA SER A 2 -66.75 34.96 45.47
C SER A 2 -65.92 33.66 45.37
N THR A 3 -66.35 32.58 46.03
CA THR A 3 -65.57 31.33 46.13
C THR A 3 -65.69 30.45 44.89
N TYR A 4 -66.88 30.39 44.28
CA TYR A 4 -67.12 29.56 43.10
C TYR A 4 -66.37 30.06 41.85
N GLN A 5 -66.31 31.39 41.68
CA GLN A 5 -65.57 32.03 40.59
C GLN A 5 -64.06 31.79 40.72
N GLN A 6 -63.52 31.86 41.95
CA GLN A 6 -62.11 31.55 42.22
C GLN A 6 -61.75 30.08 41.96
N THR A 7 -62.65 29.14 42.26
CA THR A 7 -62.43 27.72 41.91
C THR A 7 -62.40 27.49 40.41
N ILE A 8 -63.29 28.13 39.64
CA ILE A 8 -63.30 28.01 38.18
C ILE A 8 -62.02 28.60 37.57
N GLU A 9 -61.60 29.78 38.02
CA GLU A 9 -60.37 30.41 37.53
C GLU A 9 -59.13 29.57 37.85
N LYS A 10 -59.09 28.93 39.02
CA LYS A 10 -58.00 28.04 39.42
C LYS A 10 -57.97 26.77 38.57
N GLU A 11 -59.12 26.13 38.35
CA GLU A 11 -59.24 24.94 37.50
C GLU A 11 -58.89 25.26 36.04
N GLU A 12 -59.28 26.42 35.52
CA GLU A 12 -58.87 26.87 34.19
C GLU A 12 -57.37 27.12 34.09
N ALA A 13 -56.75 27.70 35.12
CA ALA A 13 -55.30 27.93 35.16
C ALA A 13 -54.54 26.60 35.20
N GLU A 14 -54.95 25.66 36.06
CA GLU A 14 -54.38 24.32 36.15
C GLU A 14 -54.54 23.54 34.82
N LYS A 15 -55.69 23.68 34.14
CA LYS A 15 -55.91 23.09 32.83
C LYS A 15 -54.97 23.67 31.77
N ARG A 16 -54.78 24.98 31.72
CA ARG A 16 -53.85 25.63 30.76
C ARG A 16 -52.39 25.22 31.02
N GLU A 17 -52.00 25.11 32.29
CA GLU A 17 -50.66 24.65 32.67
C GLU A 17 -50.42 23.19 32.25
N MET A 18 -51.41 22.33 32.45
CA MET A 18 -51.37 20.93 32.03
C MET A 18 -51.33 20.80 30.50
N GLU A 19 -52.15 21.56 29.77
CA GLU A 19 -52.13 21.60 28.30
C GLU A 19 -50.77 22.10 27.76
N GLY A 20 -50.19 23.12 28.41
CA GLY A 20 -48.84 23.60 28.11
C GLY A 20 -47.77 22.53 28.34
N SER A 21 -47.88 21.78 29.44
CA SER A 21 -46.97 20.67 29.76
C SER A 21 -47.08 19.52 28.74
N ILE A 22 -48.31 19.15 28.34
CA ILE A 22 -48.56 18.15 27.31
C ILE A 22 -47.96 18.59 25.97
N SER A 23 -48.16 19.85 25.58
CA SER A 23 -47.59 20.40 24.35
C SER A 23 -46.06 20.39 24.38
N SER A 24 -45.45 20.72 25.52
CA SER A 24 -43.99 20.68 25.69
C SER A 24 -43.44 19.25 25.53
N LEU A 25 -44.08 18.28 26.20
CA LEU A 25 -43.70 16.87 26.09
C LEU A 25 -43.90 16.31 24.68
N ALA A 26 -44.97 16.71 23.99
CA ALA A 26 -45.21 16.33 22.59
C ALA A 26 -44.11 16.89 21.67
N ALA A 27 -43.74 18.15 21.84
CA ALA A 27 -42.66 18.77 21.07
C ALA A 27 -41.30 18.08 21.32
N GLN A 28 -41.00 17.74 22.58
CA GLN A 28 -39.79 16.98 22.93
C GLN A 28 -39.79 15.58 22.30
N ARG A 29 -40.91 14.87 22.37
CA ARG A 29 -41.07 13.57 21.71
C ARG A 29 -40.81 13.67 20.21
N ASP A 30 -41.41 14.65 19.55
CA ASP A 30 -41.28 14.81 18.10
C ASP A 30 -39.85 15.18 17.70
N SER A 31 -39.18 16.02 18.51
CA SER A 31 -37.74 16.31 18.35
C SER A 31 -36.87 15.06 18.51
N HIS A 32 -37.17 14.19 19.49
CA HIS A 32 -36.42 12.94 19.69
C HIS A 32 -36.66 11.94 18.56
N ILE A 33 -37.89 11.87 18.03
CA ILE A 33 -38.21 11.03 16.86
C ILE A 33 -37.42 11.51 15.63
N ALA A 34 -37.42 12.82 15.35
CA ALA A 34 -36.67 13.39 14.24
C ALA A 34 -35.16 13.14 14.36
N ALA A 35 -34.60 13.32 15.56
CA ALA A 35 -33.19 13.04 15.82
C ALA A 35 -32.84 11.56 15.63
N ARG A 36 -33.68 10.65 16.15
CA ARG A 36 -33.52 9.20 15.97
C ARG A 36 -33.55 8.82 14.50
N ASP A 37 -34.49 9.38 13.73
CA ASP A 37 -34.65 9.02 12.32
C ASP A 37 -33.50 9.58 11.46
N SER A 38 -33.00 10.78 11.78
CA SER A 38 -31.77 11.32 11.19
C SER A 38 -30.54 10.44 11.49
N LEU A 39 -30.36 9.99 12.73
CA LEU A 39 -29.26 9.09 13.11
C LEU A 39 -29.37 7.74 12.38
N LYS A 40 -30.58 7.19 12.25
CA LYS A 40 -30.79 5.94 11.48
C LYS A 40 -30.41 6.10 10.01
N ALA A 41 -30.74 7.23 9.40
CA ALA A 41 -30.34 7.53 8.03
C ALA A 41 -28.81 7.62 7.89
N GLN A 42 -28.14 8.33 8.80
CA GLN A 42 -26.68 8.45 8.82
C GLN A 42 -25.98 7.10 9.03
N ILE A 43 -26.52 6.24 9.90
CA ILE A 43 -25.99 4.88 10.10
C ILE A 43 -26.11 4.07 8.81
N ALA A 44 -27.25 4.13 8.13
CA ALA A 44 -27.47 3.40 6.88
C ALA A 44 -26.53 3.88 5.77
N GLU A 45 -26.33 5.19 5.63
CA GLU A 45 -25.39 5.78 4.67
C GLU A 45 -23.95 5.36 4.97
N THR A 46 -23.52 5.48 6.22
CA THR A 46 -22.17 5.09 6.64
C THR A 46 -21.93 3.60 6.42
N GLN A 47 -22.92 2.75 6.70
CA GLN A 47 -22.81 1.31 6.48
C GLN A 47 -22.65 0.99 4.99
N ALA A 48 -23.41 1.64 4.11
CA ALA A 48 -23.29 1.48 2.67
C ALA A 48 -21.89 1.90 2.16
N GLU A 49 -21.33 2.97 2.73
CA GLU A 49 -19.97 3.41 2.39
C GLU A 49 -18.91 2.39 2.83
N ILE A 50 -19.03 1.86 4.05
CA ILE A 50 -18.14 0.80 4.56
C ILE A 50 -18.20 -0.42 3.65
N ASP A 51 -19.41 -0.87 3.30
CA ASP A 51 -19.61 -2.05 2.47
C ASP A 51 -19.01 -1.85 1.07
N SER A 52 -19.17 -0.65 0.49
CA SER A 52 -18.54 -0.27 -0.78
C SER A 52 -17.01 -0.32 -0.72
N ARG A 53 -16.40 0.27 0.31
CA ARG A 53 -14.94 0.26 0.50
C ARG A 53 -14.40 -1.16 0.71
N LEU A 54 -15.10 -1.99 1.50
CA LEU A 54 -14.74 -3.39 1.70
C LEU A 54 -14.86 -4.20 0.42
N ALA A 55 -15.91 -3.98 -0.37
CA ALA A 55 -16.09 -4.64 -1.66
C ALA A 55 -14.97 -4.28 -2.64
N ALA A 56 -14.59 -3.00 -2.72
CA ALA A 56 -13.49 -2.54 -3.54
C ALA A 56 -12.15 -3.15 -3.11
N GLN A 57 -11.87 -3.20 -1.80
CA GLN A 57 -10.67 -3.85 -1.26
C GLN A 57 -10.62 -5.34 -1.60
N ARG A 58 -11.74 -6.06 -1.45
CA ARG A 58 -11.83 -7.48 -1.80
C ARG A 58 -11.61 -7.71 -3.30
N ALA A 59 -12.19 -6.86 -4.15
CA ALA A 59 -12.00 -6.93 -5.59
C ALA A 59 -10.52 -6.71 -5.97
N TYR A 60 -9.87 -5.70 -5.39
CA TYR A 60 -8.45 -5.43 -5.59
C TYR A 60 -7.56 -6.60 -5.12
N THR A 61 -7.81 -7.13 -3.92
CA THR A 61 -7.07 -8.29 -3.42
C THR A 61 -7.23 -9.50 -4.33
N LYS A 62 -8.46 -9.78 -4.79
CA LYS A 62 -8.73 -10.89 -5.72
C LYS A 62 -7.98 -10.72 -7.04
N GLN A 63 -7.93 -9.50 -7.58
CA GLN A 63 -7.17 -9.20 -8.80
C GLN A 63 -5.67 -9.42 -8.58
N LYS A 64 -5.12 -8.92 -7.46
CA LYS A 64 -3.72 -9.10 -7.09
C LYS A 64 -3.37 -10.57 -6.92
N GLU A 65 -4.20 -11.35 -6.21
CA GLU A 65 -4.00 -12.78 -6.03
C GLU A 65 -4.05 -13.54 -7.36
N ALA A 66 -4.98 -13.19 -8.24
CA ALA A 66 -5.05 -13.79 -9.57
C ALA A 66 -3.76 -13.53 -10.35
N GLN A 67 -3.20 -12.32 -10.29
CA GLN A 67 -1.94 -11.99 -10.94
C GLN A 67 -0.75 -12.70 -10.30
N LEU A 68 -0.69 -12.78 -8.96
CA LEU A 68 0.38 -13.46 -8.24
C LEU A 68 0.48 -14.95 -8.59
N ARG A 69 -0.64 -15.62 -8.87
CA ARG A 69 -0.66 -17.02 -9.32
C ARG A 69 0.13 -17.25 -10.62
N TYR A 70 0.27 -16.23 -11.46
CA TYR A 70 1.07 -16.30 -12.69
C TYR A 70 2.47 -15.72 -12.49
N ASN A 71 2.59 -14.60 -11.78
CA ASN A 71 3.87 -13.92 -11.58
C ASN A 71 4.87 -14.76 -10.77
N VAL A 72 4.41 -15.52 -9.76
CA VAL A 72 5.32 -16.29 -8.90
C VAL A 72 6.02 -17.43 -9.67
N PRO A 73 5.29 -18.31 -10.39
CA PRO A 73 5.94 -19.33 -11.22
C PRO A 73 6.83 -18.74 -12.32
N GLU A 74 6.42 -17.64 -12.95
CA GLU A 74 7.23 -16.98 -13.97
C GLU A 74 8.52 -16.39 -13.37
N LEU A 75 8.42 -15.73 -12.22
CA LEU A 75 9.59 -15.20 -11.52
C LEU A 75 10.54 -16.33 -11.10
N ASP A 76 10.01 -17.45 -10.59
CA ASP A 76 10.80 -18.62 -10.21
C ASP A 76 11.51 -19.24 -11.42
N PHE A 77 10.81 -19.34 -12.56
CA PHE A 77 11.40 -19.74 -13.83
C PHE A 77 12.58 -18.82 -14.22
N TRP A 78 12.40 -17.51 -14.18
CA TRP A 78 13.48 -16.58 -14.55
C TRP A 78 14.65 -16.60 -13.57
N ILE A 79 14.38 -16.67 -12.26
CA ILE A 79 15.43 -16.77 -11.22
C ILE A 79 16.26 -18.02 -11.44
N THR A 80 15.60 -19.16 -11.68
CA THR A 80 16.26 -20.45 -11.89
C THR A 80 17.06 -20.44 -13.19
N ASN A 81 16.46 -20.01 -14.30
CA ASN A 81 17.09 -20.06 -15.62
C ASN A 81 18.22 -19.04 -15.80
N LEU A 82 18.10 -17.84 -15.22
CA LEU A 82 19.11 -16.80 -15.31
C LEU A 82 20.14 -16.88 -14.19
N CYS A 83 19.84 -17.64 -13.14
CA CYS A 83 20.59 -17.66 -11.88
C CYS A 83 20.82 -16.23 -11.38
N LEU A 84 19.77 -15.42 -11.41
CA LEU A 84 19.78 -13.98 -11.12
C LEU A 84 18.55 -13.61 -10.30
N ARG A 85 18.76 -12.90 -9.18
CA ARG A 85 17.71 -12.28 -8.37
C ARG A 85 17.91 -10.77 -8.33
N ILE A 86 16.80 -10.03 -8.32
CA ILE A 86 16.80 -8.57 -8.19
C ILE A 86 16.14 -8.23 -6.86
N GLU A 87 16.85 -7.50 -6.00
CA GLU A 87 16.44 -7.11 -4.66
C GLU A 87 16.50 -5.59 -4.51
N GLY A 88 15.71 -5.03 -3.58
CA GLY A 88 15.90 -3.65 -3.15
C GLY A 88 17.14 -3.53 -2.25
N ALA A 89 18.00 -2.55 -2.50
CA ALA A 89 19.23 -2.34 -1.72
C ALA A 89 19.03 -1.40 -0.51
N GLY A 90 17.84 -1.39 0.09
CA GLY A 90 17.51 -0.58 1.27
C GLY A 90 17.41 0.94 1.01
N LYS A 91 17.47 1.38 -0.24
CA LYS A 91 17.21 2.76 -0.69
C LYS A 91 16.38 2.76 -1.96
N ASP A 92 15.53 3.77 -2.12
CA ASP A 92 14.56 3.87 -3.23
C ASP A 92 15.24 3.94 -4.61
N ASP A 93 16.47 4.43 -4.66
CA ASP A 93 17.26 4.64 -5.87
C ASP A 93 18.29 3.53 -6.11
N ARG A 94 18.15 2.37 -5.45
CA ARG A 94 19.13 1.29 -5.53
C ARG A 94 18.54 -0.09 -5.73
N LEU A 95 19.04 -0.76 -6.76
CA LEU A 95 18.71 -2.14 -7.08
C LEU A 95 19.94 -3.01 -6.87
N LYS A 96 19.78 -4.13 -6.17
CA LYS A 96 20.82 -5.15 -5.99
C LYS A 96 20.54 -6.32 -6.93
N PHE A 97 21.51 -6.62 -7.78
CA PHE A 97 21.49 -7.78 -8.66
C PHE A 97 22.37 -8.87 -8.07
N VAL A 98 21.81 -10.05 -7.84
CA VAL A 98 22.47 -11.18 -7.17
C VAL A 98 22.52 -12.37 -8.13
N TYR A 99 23.73 -12.74 -8.52
CA TYR A 99 23.99 -13.93 -9.32
C TYR A 99 24.35 -15.13 -8.44
N THR A 100 23.87 -16.30 -8.85
CA THR A 100 24.35 -17.61 -8.41
C THR A 100 24.95 -18.36 -9.61
N HIS A 101 25.50 -19.55 -9.37
CA HIS A 101 26.12 -20.37 -10.43
C HIS A 101 27.25 -19.62 -11.17
N ILE A 102 28.03 -18.84 -10.42
CA ILE A 102 29.21 -18.11 -10.90
C ILE A 102 30.49 -18.91 -10.60
N ASP A 103 30.51 -19.65 -9.49
CA ASP A 103 31.64 -20.48 -9.05
C ASP A 103 31.34 -21.96 -9.34
N GLU A 104 32.05 -22.58 -10.28
CA GLU A 104 31.86 -24.00 -10.62
C GLU A 104 32.14 -24.94 -9.44
N LYS A 105 32.93 -24.51 -8.43
CA LYS A 105 33.22 -25.29 -7.22
C LYS A 105 32.15 -25.13 -6.15
N ASN A 106 31.35 -24.07 -6.23
CA ASN A 106 30.29 -23.77 -5.27
C ASN A 106 29.17 -22.96 -5.95
N TRP A 107 28.17 -23.66 -6.52
CA TRP A 107 27.08 -23.03 -7.26
C TRP A 107 26.20 -22.09 -6.40
N GLU A 108 26.21 -22.29 -5.08
CA GLU A 108 25.50 -21.46 -4.10
C GLU A 108 26.27 -20.16 -3.77
N ARG A 109 27.52 -20.01 -4.22
CA ARG A 109 28.29 -18.80 -3.98
C ARG A 109 27.67 -17.62 -4.75
N GLU A 110 27.19 -16.65 -3.99
CA GLU A 110 26.61 -15.44 -4.56
C GLU A 110 27.67 -14.42 -4.98
N ALA A 111 27.41 -13.76 -6.10
CA ALA A 111 28.09 -12.55 -6.53
C ALA A 111 27.05 -11.47 -6.81
N TRP A 112 27.25 -10.23 -6.35
CA TRP A 112 26.23 -9.20 -6.46
C TRP A 112 26.80 -7.81 -6.64
N PHE A 113 25.99 -6.91 -7.21
CA PHE A 113 26.28 -5.48 -7.27
C PHE A 113 25.04 -4.62 -7.00
N GLU A 114 25.25 -3.39 -6.54
CA GLU A 114 24.23 -2.36 -6.33
C GLU A 114 24.29 -1.32 -7.46
N LEU A 115 23.25 -1.28 -8.27
CA LEU A 115 23.00 -0.27 -9.29
C LEU A 115 22.30 0.95 -8.68
N VAL A 116 22.84 2.14 -8.94
CA VAL A 116 22.20 3.42 -8.64
C VAL A 116 21.39 3.88 -9.84
N THR A 117 20.14 4.24 -9.58
CA THR A 117 19.19 4.71 -10.59
C THR A 117 18.71 6.15 -10.32
N SER A 118 19.35 6.86 -9.38
CA SER A 118 19.00 8.23 -8.99
C SER A 118 19.28 9.29 -10.06
N SER A 119 20.08 8.95 -11.06
CA SER A 119 20.57 9.87 -12.08
C SER A 119 20.37 9.27 -13.46
N ARG A 120 20.49 10.10 -14.51
CA ARG A 120 20.45 9.61 -15.88
C ARG A 120 21.52 8.54 -16.10
N ASP A 121 22.73 8.77 -15.63
CA ASP A 121 23.81 7.80 -15.80
C ASP A 121 23.81 6.82 -14.64
N TYR A 122 23.84 5.54 -14.98
CA TYR A 122 23.97 4.43 -14.06
C TYR A 122 25.35 4.44 -13.41
N ASP A 123 25.38 4.03 -12.15
CA ASP A 123 26.60 3.88 -11.36
C ASP A 123 26.50 2.60 -10.51
N VAL A 124 27.65 1.97 -10.22
CA VAL A 124 27.73 0.81 -9.33
C VAL A 124 28.42 1.23 -8.02
N LYS A 125 27.67 1.21 -6.91
CA LYS A 125 28.21 1.66 -5.62
C LYS A 125 28.96 0.57 -4.86
N HIS A 126 28.43 -0.63 -4.86
CA HIS A 126 28.99 -1.76 -4.14
C HIS A 126 28.91 -3.00 -5.01
N CYS A 127 29.91 -3.86 -4.90
CA CYS A 127 29.88 -5.20 -5.45
C CYS A 127 30.62 -6.17 -4.55
N ARG A 128 30.22 -7.44 -4.58
CA ARG A 128 30.96 -8.55 -3.99
C ARG A 128 30.93 -9.77 -4.92
N PRO A 129 32.07 -10.41 -5.20
CA PRO A 129 33.44 -10.05 -4.78
C PRO A 129 33.88 -8.67 -5.32
N LYS A 130 34.95 -8.11 -4.73
CA LYS A 130 35.46 -6.80 -5.15
C LYS A 130 36.03 -6.92 -6.56
N LEU A 131 35.51 -6.10 -7.47
CA LEU A 131 35.96 -6.04 -8.86
C LEU A 131 36.97 -4.90 -9.06
N GLU A 132 37.77 -5.02 -10.12
CA GLU A 132 38.63 -3.92 -10.57
C GLU A 132 37.77 -2.75 -11.09
N ARG A 133 38.10 -1.55 -10.62
CA ARG A 133 37.32 -0.34 -10.90
C ARG A 133 37.25 -0.01 -12.39
N GLU A 134 38.40 -0.04 -13.09
CA GLU A 134 38.48 0.26 -14.52
C GLU A 134 37.62 -0.70 -15.36
N SER A 135 37.55 -1.97 -14.94
CA SER A 135 36.74 -2.98 -15.60
C SER A 135 35.23 -2.73 -15.41
N VAL A 136 34.80 -2.29 -14.22
CA VAL A 136 33.41 -1.87 -13.99
C VAL A 136 33.06 -0.58 -14.74
N GLU A 137 33.96 0.40 -14.76
CA GLU A 137 33.77 1.67 -15.49
C GLU A 137 33.56 1.43 -16.99
N ARG A 138 34.35 0.53 -17.61
CA ARG A 138 34.16 0.15 -19.03
C ARG A 138 32.79 -0.46 -19.32
N VAL A 139 32.21 -1.20 -18.39
CA VAL A 139 30.84 -1.74 -18.54
C VAL A 139 29.81 -0.64 -18.37
N LEU A 140 30.02 0.26 -17.40
CA LEU A 140 29.17 1.42 -17.13
C LEU A 140 29.12 2.40 -18.31
N ASP A 141 30.25 2.69 -18.95
CA ASP A 141 30.31 3.55 -20.14
C ASP A 141 29.42 3.00 -21.26
N LYS A 142 29.56 1.71 -21.56
CA LYS A 142 28.77 1.05 -22.60
C LYS A 142 27.26 1.10 -22.32
N VAL A 143 26.82 0.87 -21.08
CA VAL A 143 25.39 0.91 -20.74
C VAL A 143 24.84 2.34 -20.68
N ASN A 144 25.66 3.32 -20.29
CA ASN A 144 25.25 4.72 -20.27
C ASN A 144 25.13 5.32 -21.68
N GLU A 145 25.91 4.79 -22.63
CA GLU A 145 25.78 5.07 -24.07
C GLU A 145 24.57 4.33 -24.69
N SER A 146 24.49 3.01 -24.52
CA SER A 146 23.46 2.19 -25.20
C SER A 146 22.08 2.27 -24.57
N ARG A 147 22.01 2.55 -23.27
CA ARG A 147 20.80 2.45 -22.43
C ARG A 147 20.20 1.04 -22.35
N GLU A 148 21.00 0.03 -22.66
CA GLU A 148 20.57 -1.37 -22.62
C GLU A 148 21.03 -2.06 -21.34
N LEU A 149 20.10 -2.31 -20.40
CA LEU A 149 20.42 -2.96 -19.13
C LEU A 149 21.04 -4.36 -19.31
N VAL A 150 20.70 -5.07 -20.39
CA VAL A 150 21.29 -6.38 -20.71
C VAL A 150 22.81 -6.32 -20.88
N VAL A 151 23.35 -5.20 -21.36
CA VAL A 151 24.81 -4.99 -21.50
C VAL A 151 25.47 -4.95 -20.12
N LEU A 152 24.87 -4.23 -19.16
CA LEU A 152 25.35 -4.19 -17.79
C LEU A 152 25.28 -5.57 -17.14
N LEU A 153 24.14 -6.28 -17.27
CA LEU A 153 23.95 -7.59 -16.64
C LEU A 153 24.92 -8.65 -17.16
N LYS A 154 25.21 -8.65 -18.47
CA LYS A 154 26.20 -9.57 -19.04
C LYS A 154 27.62 -9.20 -18.62
N GLY A 155 27.99 -7.92 -18.75
CA GLY A 155 29.33 -7.45 -18.38
C GLY A 155 29.65 -7.69 -16.91
N MET A 156 28.73 -7.37 -16.00
CA MET A 156 28.94 -7.63 -14.57
C MET A 156 29.05 -9.13 -14.26
N ARG A 157 28.28 -9.99 -14.93
CA ARG A 157 28.38 -11.45 -14.76
C ARG A 157 29.76 -11.96 -15.19
N GLU A 158 30.26 -11.51 -16.34
CA GLU A 158 31.60 -11.86 -16.84
C GLU A 158 32.70 -11.46 -15.85
N LEU A 159 32.65 -10.23 -15.34
CA LEU A 159 33.61 -9.75 -14.33
C LEU A 159 33.59 -10.59 -13.05
N PHE A 160 32.40 -11.03 -12.59
CA PHE A 160 32.32 -11.90 -11.42
C PHE A 160 32.85 -13.31 -11.69
N VAL A 161 32.59 -13.87 -12.88
CA VAL A 161 33.14 -15.18 -13.27
C VAL A 161 34.67 -15.13 -13.28
N GLU A 162 35.28 -14.07 -13.82
CA GLU A 162 36.73 -13.87 -13.81
C GLU A 162 37.30 -13.70 -12.40
N ALA A 163 36.63 -12.90 -11.57
CA ALA A 163 37.04 -12.65 -10.19
C ALA A 163 36.93 -13.88 -9.26
N VAL A 164 36.09 -14.85 -9.62
CA VAL A 164 35.90 -16.10 -8.85
C VAL A 164 36.83 -17.23 -9.33
N LYS A 165 37.26 -17.19 -10.60
CA LYS A 165 38.26 -18.12 -11.16
C LYS A 165 39.69 -17.82 -10.69
N SER A 166 39.96 -16.56 -10.37
CA SER A 166 41.25 -16.06 -9.85
C SER A 166 41.42 -16.43 -8.38
#